data_AF-A0A377ZT57-F1
#
_entry.id   AF-A0A377ZT57-F1
#
_cell.length_a   1.000
_cell.length_b   1.000
_cell.length_c   1.000
_cell.angle_alpha   90.00
_cell.angle_beta   90.00
_cell.angle_gamma   90.00
#
_symmetry.space_group_name_H-M   'P 1'
#
loop_
_entity.id
_entity.type
_entity.pdbx_description
1 polymer ?
#
loop_
_entity_poly.entity_id
_entity_poly.type
_entity_poly.pdbx_seq_one_letter_code
_entity_poly.pdbx_strand_id
1 'polypeptide(L)' 'MSVTNAISGIIVVGALLQIGHGGWVSFLSFIAVLIASINIFGGFTVTQRMLKMFRKG' A
#
# COMPACT_ATOMS: atom_id res chain seq x y z
N MET A 1 0.81 -15.56 0.85
CA MET A 1 0.26 -14.78 -0.29
C MET A 1 0.69 -13.32 -0.11
N SER A 2 1.88 -12.94 -0.60
CA SER A 2 2.47 -11.62 -0.31
C SER A 2 2.23 -10.59 -1.42
N VAL A 3 2.26 -11.03 -2.69
CA VAL A 3 2.05 -10.15 -3.86
C VAL A 3 0.63 -9.60 -3.91
N THR A 4 -0.38 -10.44 -3.70
CA THR A 4 -1.79 -10.01 -3.72
C THR A 4 -2.09 -8.98 -2.64
N ASN A 5 -1.42 -9.07 -1.48
CA ASN A 5 -1.49 -8.04 -0.44
C ASN A 5 -0.89 -6.72 -0.94
N ALA A 6 0.32 -6.74 -1.51
CA ALA A 6 0.93 -5.53 -2.07
C ALA A 6 0.06 -4.87 -3.17
N ILE A 7 -0.58 -5.69 -4.02
CA ILE A 7 -1.48 -5.22 -5.09
C ILE A 7 -2.77 -4.63 -4.52
N SER A 8 -3.28 -5.17 -3.40
CA SER A 8 -4.45 -4.60 -2.71
C SER A 8 -4.23 -3.15 -2.26
N GLY A 9 -2.97 -2.71 -2.15
CA GLY A 9 -2.57 -1.33 -1.95
C GLY A 9 -3.09 -0.33 -3.01
N ILE A 10 -3.69 -0.79 -4.11
CA ILE A 10 -4.38 0.04 -5.11
C ILE A 10 -5.45 0.97 -4.51
N ILE A 11 -5.93 0.68 -3.29
CA ILE A 11 -6.76 1.57 -2.48
C ILE A 11 -6.18 3.00 -2.34
N VAL A 12 -4.86 3.17 -2.48
CA VAL A 12 -4.20 4.48 -2.47
C VAL A 12 -4.76 5.42 -3.55
N VAL A 13 -5.14 4.88 -4.72
CA VAL A 13 -5.72 5.67 -5.82
C VAL A 13 -7.06 6.27 -5.38
N GLY A 14 -7.91 5.47 -4.73
CA GLY A 14 -9.18 5.94 -4.19
C GLY A 14 -8.98 7.01 -3.12
N ALA A 15 -7.98 6.87 -2.25
CA ALA A 15 -7.67 7.87 -1.23
C ALA A 15 -7.14 9.18 -1.82
N LEU A 16 -6.28 9.11 -2.84
CA LEU A 16 -5.74 10.29 -3.54
C LEU A 16 -6.85 11.12 -4.22
N LEU A 17 -7.86 10.45 -4.80
CA LEU A 17 -9.00 11.14 -5.39
C LEU A 17 -9.82 11.96 -4.37
N GLN A 18 -9.74 11.60 -3.09
CA GLN A 18 -10.48 12.27 -2.01
C GLN A 18 -9.69 13.41 -1.34
N ILE A 19 -8.38 13.53 -1.61
CA ILE A 19 -7.57 14.65 -1.12
C ILE A 19 -8.12 15.97 -1.67
N GLY A 20 -8.25 16.99 -0.82
CA GLY A 20 -8.69 18.33 -1.23
C GLY A 20 -10.20 18.59 -1.10
N HIS A 21 -11.00 17.57 -0.75
CA HIS A 21 -12.42 17.76 -0.43
C HIS A 21 -12.68 18.49 0.90
N GLY A 22 -11.62 18.86 1.63
CA GLY A 22 -11.68 19.61 2.88
C GLY A 22 -12.16 18.82 4.09
N GLY A 23 -12.10 19.46 5.27
CA GLY A 23 -12.62 18.93 6.52
C GLY A 23 -12.13 17.53 6.90
N TRP A 24 -13.03 16.73 7.46
CA TRP A 24 -12.75 15.36 7.90
C TRP A 24 -12.39 14.41 6.75
N VAL A 25 -12.92 14.65 5.55
CA VAL A 25 -12.63 13.81 4.37
C VAL A 25 -11.15 13.90 4.04
N SER A 26 -10.59 15.10 3.91
CA SER A 26 -9.18 15.28 3.58
C SER A 26 -8.24 14.72 4.65
N PHE A 27 -8.63 14.78 5.94
CA PHE A 27 -7.85 14.18 7.04
C PHE A 27 -7.86 12.65 6.97
N LEU A 28 -9.02 12.03 6.73
CA LEU A 28 -9.13 10.58 6.58
C LEU A 28 -8.42 10.10 5.30
N SER A 29 -8.48 10.85 4.21
CA SER A 29 -7.73 10.56 2.98
C SER A 29 -6.22 10.55 3.22
N PHE A 30 -5.70 11.50 4.01
CA PHE A 30 -4.29 11.50 4.38
C PHE A 30 -3.90 10.24 5.15
N ILE A 31 -4.70 9.84 6.15
CA ILE A 31 -4.46 8.59 6.90
C ILE A 31 -4.55 7.36 5.98
N ALA A 32 -5.54 7.33 5.09
CA ALA A 32 -5.72 6.23 4.14
C ALA A 32 -4.51 6.09 3.20
N VAL A 33 -3.97 7.21 2.68
CA VAL A 33 -2.74 7.21 1.87
C VAL A 33 -1.54 6.71 2.68
N LEU A 34 -1.41 7.11 3.95
CA LEU A 34 -0.32 6.64 4.83
C LEU A 34 -0.38 5.12 5.03
N ILE A 35 -1.54 4.59 5.40
CA ILE A 35 -1.73 3.14 5.62
C ILE A 35 -1.54 2.36 4.33
N ALA A 36 -2.10 2.84 3.22
CA ALA A 36 -1.93 2.20 1.91
C ALA A 36 -0.45 2.16 1.50
N SER A 37 0.30 3.23 1.76
CA SER A 37 1.74 3.28 1.51
C SER A 37 2.47 2.20 2.30
N ILE A 38 2.21 2.07 3.61
CA ILE A 38 2.81 1.02 4.45
C ILE A 38 2.52 -0.37 3.88
N ASN A 39 1.28 -0.62 3.44
CA ASN A 39 0.89 -1.90 2.85
C ASN A 39 1.66 -2.20 1.55
N ILE A 40 1.78 -1.21 0.65
CA ILE A 40 2.52 -1.32 -0.61
C ILE A 40 4.00 -1.65 -0.32
N PHE A 41 4.68 -0.80 0.46
CA PHE A 41 6.11 -0.98 0.75
C PHE A 41 6.38 -2.30 1.49
N GLY A 42 5.59 -2.61 2.51
CA GLY A 42 5.71 -3.85 3.27
C GLY A 42 5.45 -5.09 2.41
N GLY A 43 4.36 -5.08 1.64
CA GLY A 43 3.96 -6.19 0.77
C GLY A 43 5.01 -6.50 -0.30
N PHE A 44 5.57 -5.48 -0.96
CA PHE A 44 6.64 -5.70 -1.94
C PHE A 44 7.96 -6.13 -1.28
N THR A 45 8.33 -5.55 -0.13
CA THR A 45 9.56 -5.92 0.59
C THR A 45 9.53 -7.39 1.04
N VAL A 46 8.40 -7.82 1.61
CA VAL A 46 8.21 -9.23 2.03
C VAL A 46 8.19 -10.15 0.82
N THR A 47 7.51 -9.76 -0.27
CA THR A 47 7.53 -10.52 -1.53
C THR A 47 8.96 -10.73 -2.02
N GLN A 48 9.78 -9.67 -2.04
CA GLN A 48 11.17 -9.76 -2.46
C GLN A 48 11.98 -10.70 -1.55
N ARG A 49 11.79 -10.64 -0.23
CA ARG A 49 12.43 -11.59 0.70
C ARG A 49 11.99 -13.03 0.44
N MET A 50 10.70 -13.27 0.21
CA MET A 50 10.18 -14.60 -0.11
C MET A 50 10.77 -15.13 -1.42
N LEU A 51 10.80 -14.31 -2.48
CA LEU A 51 11.36 -14.70 -3.78
C LEU A 51 12.87 -14.97 -3.70
N LYS A 52 13.61 -14.24 -2.86
CA LYS A 52 15.03 -14.52 -2.61
C LYS A 52 15.26 -15.91 -1.99
N MET A 53 14.34 -16.42 -1.16
CA MET A 53 14.46 -17.76 -0.58
C MET A 53 14.33 -18.89 -1.63
N PHE A 54 13.71 -18.61 -2.79
CA PHE A 54 13.62 -19.57 -3.90
C PHE A 54 14.79 -19.46 -4.90
N ARG A 55 15.54 -18.36 -4.87
CA ARG A 55 16.76 -18.20 -5.66
C ARG A 55 17.91 -18.88 -4.93
N LYS A 56 18.07 -20.19 -5.13
CA LYS A 56 19.26 -20.95 -4.74
C LYS A 56 20.45 -20.45 -5.56
N GLY A 57 21.22 -19.54 -4.96
CA GLY A 57 22.68 -19.60 -5.05
C GLY A 57 23.17 -20.54 -3.96
#